data_AF-A0A3B0U6W3-F1
#
_entry.id   AF-A0A3B0U6W3-F1
#
_cell.length_a   1.000
_cell.length_b   1.000
_cell.length_c   1.000
_cell.angle_alpha   90.00
_cell.angle_beta   90.00
_cell.angle_gamma   90.00
#
_symmetry.space_group_name_H-M   'P 1'
#
loop_
_entity.id
_entity.type
_entity.pdbx_description
1 polymer ?
#
loop_
_entity_poly.entity_id
_entity_poly.type
_entity_poly.pdbx_seq_one_letter_code
_entity_poly.pdbx_strand_id
1 'polypeptide(L)'
;MFNESQNNIALRKPVYNWYVIYTKANAEKKLCANLLEKKIECYLPLRKELKHWSDRKKWVEEPLFRGYVFVRVSYKEFFDALNTQGAVNFVSFGGQAQAIPDVQINNIRKFVEQTEQEVTLTYKRIKKGVKAEVIYGSLKGVQGEVIQIFGQSRILIRIETMKCCLYANVSNDEIKILQGPESLKKNKLI
;
A
#
# COMPACT_ATOMS: atom_id res chain seq x y z
N MET A 1 21.99 -48.52 -16.00
CA MET A 1 21.12 -48.61 -14.81
C MET A 1 21.17 -47.27 -14.10
N PHE A 2 20.01 -46.61 -14.05
CA PHE A 2 19.55 -45.52 -13.18
C PHE A 2 20.48 -44.33 -12.87
N ASN A 3 20.13 -43.20 -13.49
CA ASN A 3 20.59 -41.83 -13.22
C ASN A 3 20.32 -41.41 -11.76
N GLU A 4 21.37 -41.11 -11.01
CA GLU A 4 21.35 -40.47 -9.68
C GLU A 4 21.04 -38.96 -9.71
N SER A 5 20.29 -38.49 -10.71
CA SER A 5 19.97 -37.05 -10.89
C SER A 5 18.60 -36.64 -10.34
N GLN A 6 18.08 -37.36 -9.34
CA GLN A 6 16.83 -37.04 -8.65
C GLN A 6 17.03 -37.16 -7.14
N ASN A 7 17.49 -36.08 -6.48
CA ASN A 7 17.09 -35.71 -5.11
C ASN A 7 17.90 -34.50 -4.62
N ASN A 8 17.56 -33.31 -5.11
CA ASN A 8 17.89 -32.10 -4.39
C ASN A 8 16.76 -31.07 -4.52
N ILE A 9 15.54 -31.49 -4.17
CA ILE A 9 14.45 -30.56 -3.85
C ILE A 9 14.70 -30.09 -2.41
N ALA A 10 15.74 -29.27 -2.23
CA ALA A 10 15.94 -28.57 -0.98
C ALA A 10 14.66 -27.78 -0.68
N LEU A 11 14.14 -27.92 0.55
CA LEU A 11 12.97 -27.22 1.09
C LEU A 11 13.13 -25.70 0.94
N ARG A 12 12.73 -25.15 -0.21
CA ARG A 12 12.75 -23.70 -0.44
C ARG A 12 11.80 -23.09 0.57
N LYS A 13 12.33 -22.18 1.40
CA LYS A 13 11.51 -21.38 2.31
C LYS A 13 10.40 -20.70 1.49
N PRO A 14 9.15 -20.71 1.97
CA PRO A 14 8.06 -20.03 1.28
C PRO A 14 8.40 -18.54 1.12
N VAL A 15 8.24 -18.03 -0.09
CA VAL A 15 8.42 -16.60 -0.39
C VAL A 15 7.13 -15.88 -0.04
N TYR A 16 7.22 -14.86 0.81
CA TYR A 16 6.09 -14.08 1.28
C TYR A 16 6.04 -12.74 0.57
N ASN A 17 4.90 -12.46 -0.07
CA ASN A 17 4.62 -11.21 -0.75
C ASN A 17 3.39 -10.55 -0.16
N TRP A 18 3.30 -9.22 -0.27
CA TRP A 18 2.09 -8.49 0.07
C TRP A 18 1.07 -8.55 -1.06
N TYR A 19 -0.19 -8.73 -0.71
CA TYR A 19 -1.33 -8.68 -1.62
C TYR A 19 -2.44 -7.86 -0.99
N VAL A 20 -3.48 -7.58 -1.76
CA VAL A 20 -4.70 -6.92 -1.27
C VAL A 20 -5.88 -7.86 -1.42
N ILE A 21 -6.64 -8.01 -0.34
CA ILE A 21 -7.94 -8.70 -0.35
C ILE A 21 -9.04 -7.64 -0.37
N TYR A 22 -9.97 -7.78 -1.33
CA TYR A 22 -11.26 -7.10 -1.29
C TYR A 22 -12.14 -7.73 -0.21
N THR A 23 -12.78 -6.90 0.60
CA THR A 23 -13.60 -7.35 1.72
C THR A 23 -15.09 -7.11 1.45
N LYS A 24 -15.95 -7.81 2.20
CA LYS A 24 -17.35 -7.40 2.32
C LYS A 24 -17.41 -6.00 2.94
N ALA A 25 -18.47 -5.26 2.64
CA ALA A 25 -18.65 -3.90 3.15
C ALA A 25 -18.57 -3.86 4.69
N ASN A 26 -17.77 -2.94 5.24
CA ASN A 26 -17.55 -2.75 6.68
C ASN A 26 -16.98 -3.98 7.43
N ALA A 27 -16.44 -4.98 6.71
CA ALA A 27 -15.87 -6.19 7.30
C ALA A 27 -14.34 -6.12 7.48
N GLU A 28 -13.69 -5.01 7.10
CA GLU A 28 -12.23 -4.85 7.05
C GLU A 28 -11.58 -5.15 8.39
N LYS A 29 -12.09 -4.53 9.47
CA LYS A 29 -11.55 -4.69 10.83
C LYS A 29 -11.69 -6.13 11.32
N LYS A 30 -12.86 -6.74 11.09
CA LYS A 30 -13.13 -8.12 11.48
C LYS A 30 -12.27 -9.10 10.68
N LEU A 31 -12.10 -8.87 9.37
CA LEU A 31 -11.25 -9.68 8.54
C LEU A 31 -9.79 -9.64 9.00
N CYS A 32 -9.22 -8.45 9.25
CA CYS A 32 -7.82 -8.38 9.72
C CYS A 32 -7.66 -9.03 11.10
N ALA A 33 -8.63 -8.86 12.03
CA ALA A 33 -8.61 -9.60 13.31
C ALA A 33 -8.58 -11.13 13.10
N ASN A 34 -9.46 -11.68 12.26
CA ASN A 34 -9.51 -13.11 11.96
C ASN A 34 -8.22 -13.61 11.26
N LEU A 35 -7.60 -12.79 10.41
CA LEU A 35 -6.33 -13.12 9.76
C LEU A 35 -5.18 -13.19 10.78
N LEU A 36 -5.13 -12.23 11.72
CA LEU A 36 -4.14 -12.24 12.80
C LEU A 36 -4.30 -13.45 13.72
N GLU A 37 -5.54 -13.85 14.04
CA GLU A 37 -5.82 -15.09 14.80
C GLU A 37 -5.29 -16.34 14.10
N LYS A 38 -5.36 -16.37 12.75
CA LYS A 38 -4.77 -17.42 11.91
C LYS A 38 -3.24 -17.29 11.74
N LYS A 39 -2.60 -16.33 12.42
CA LYS A 39 -1.17 -16.01 12.29
C LYS A 39 -0.76 -15.58 10.87
N ILE A 40 -1.70 -15.01 10.12
CA ILE A 40 -1.44 -14.41 8.81
C ILE A 40 -1.18 -12.92 9.04
N GLU A 41 0.01 -12.46 8.63
CA GLU A 41 0.36 -11.05 8.73
C GLU A 41 -0.60 -10.21 7.84
N CYS A 42 -1.29 -9.24 8.45
CA CYS A 42 -2.11 -8.27 7.74
C CYS A 42 -1.79 -6.84 8.17
N TYR A 43 -2.17 -5.91 7.32
CA TYR A 43 -2.12 -4.49 7.60
C TYR A 43 -3.42 -3.84 7.13
N LEU A 44 -4.06 -3.10 8.02
CA LEU A 44 -5.26 -2.32 7.75
C LEU A 44 -4.95 -0.86 8.13
N PRO A 45 -4.64 0.01 7.15
CA PRO A 45 -4.38 1.41 7.44
C PRO A 45 -5.68 2.08 7.91
N LEU A 46 -5.67 2.67 9.10
CA LEU A 46 -6.81 3.35 9.71
C LEU A 46 -6.55 4.86 9.81
N ARG A 47 -7.59 5.66 9.55
CA ARG A 47 -7.58 7.11 9.78
C ARG A 47 -8.52 7.48 10.91
N LYS A 48 -8.15 8.45 11.74
CA LYS A 48 -9.02 9.00 12.79
C LYS A 48 -9.86 10.14 12.21
N GLU A 49 -11.16 10.06 12.40
CA GLU A 49 -12.12 11.07 11.93
C GLU A 49 -13.07 11.45 13.08
N LEU A 50 -13.33 12.75 13.25
CA LEU A 50 -14.28 13.23 14.24
C LEU A 50 -15.68 13.14 13.64
N LYS A 51 -16.47 12.13 14.04
CA LYS A 51 -17.86 12.04 13.62
C LYS A 51 -18.77 12.80 14.57
N HIS A 52 -19.67 13.57 13.97
CA HIS A 52 -20.75 14.26 14.64
C HIS A 52 -22.03 13.44 14.49
N TRP A 53 -22.57 12.99 15.61
CA TRP A 53 -23.95 12.50 15.71
C TRP A 53 -24.82 13.58 16.33
N SER A 54 -26.13 13.42 16.19
CA SER A 54 -27.13 14.36 16.73
C SER A 54 -26.95 14.65 18.22
N ASP A 55 -26.36 13.73 18.98
CA ASP A 55 -26.14 13.81 20.43
C ASP A 55 -24.67 14.03 20.84
N ARG A 56 -23.67 13.66 20.02
CA ARG A 56 -22.26 13.66 20.44
C ARG A 56 -21.25 13.80 19.29
N LYS A 57 -20.05 14.29 19.63
CA LYS A 57 -18.85 14.17 18.79
C LYS A 57 -17.97 13.05 19.34
N LYS A 58 -17.54 12.11 18.50
CA LYS A 58 -16.61 11.05 18.91
C LYS A 58 -15.61 10.76 17.80
N TRP A 59 -14.35 10.66 18.19
CA TRP A 59 -13.27 10.17 17.34
C TRP A 59 -13.51 8.70 17.00
N VAL A 60 -13.53 8.39 15.72
CA VAL A 60 -13.64 7.02 15.22
C VAL A 60 -12.51 6.72 14.25
N GLU A 61 -12.08 5.47 14.24
CA GLU A 61 -11.12 4.97 13.27
C GLU A 61 -11.87 4.31 12.12
N GLU A 62 -11.61 4.76 10.89
CA GLU A 62 -12.13 4.15 9.67
C GLU A 62 -10.99 3.64 8.79
N PRO A 63 -11.21 2.56 8.01
CA PRO A 63 -10.27 2.16 6.97
C PRO A 63 -9.95 3.32 6.03
N LEU A 64 -8.66 3.62 5.88
CA LEU A 64 -8.19 4.60 4.90
C LEU A 64 -8.53 4.12 3.49
N PHE A 65 -8.28 2.85 3.21
CA PHE A 65 -8.68 2.17 1.98
C PHE A 65 -9.92 1.31 2.25
N ARG A 66 -11.11 1.89 2.02
CA ARG A 66 -12.38 1.18 2.23
C ARG A 66 -12.48 -0.06 1.33
N GLY A 67 -12.93 -1.16 1.89
CA GLY A 67 -13.09 -2.45 1.21
C GLY A 67 -11.79 -3.23 1.00
N TYR A 68 -10.66 -2.81 1.59
CA TYR A 68 -9.36 -3.44 1.36
C TYR A 68 -8.63 -3.77 2.66
N VAL A 69 -7.97 -4.93 2.67
CA VAL A 69 -7.00 -5.34 3.69
C VAL A 69 -5.73 -5.82 2.98
N PHE A 70 -4.57 -5.35 3.42
CA PHE A 70 -3.29 -5.83 2.94
C PHE A 70 -2.90 -7.09 3.71
N VAL A 71 -2.42 -8.11 3.02
CA VAL A 71 -2.01 -9.38 3.63
C VAL A 71 -0.66 -9.81 3.09
N ARG A 72 0.21 -10.33 3.96
CA ARG A 72 1.49 -10.90 3.58
C ARG A 72 1.38 -12.42 3.64
N VAL A 73 1.36 -13.06 2.48
CA VAL A 73 1.13 -14.51 2.37
C VAL A 73 2.12 -15.15 1.41
N SER A 74 2.43 -16.42 1.64
CA SER A 74 3.06 -17.26 0.64
C SER A 74 2.00 -18.05 -0.12
N TYR A 75 2.43 -18.90 -1.05
CA TYR A 75 1.53 -19.82 -1.74
C TYR A 75 0.77 -20.77 -0.79
N LYS A 76 1.30 -21.02 0.42
CA LYS A 76 0.68 -21.90 1.42
C LYS A 76 -0.53 -21.23 2.08
N GLU A 77 -0.38 -20.00 2.53
CA GLU A 77 -1.44 -19.26 3.24
C GLU A 77 -2.41 -18.54 2.30
N PHE A 78 -2.13 -18.56 0.99
CA PHE A 78 -2.92 -17.81 0.00
C PHE A 78 -4.41 -18.16 0.04
N PHE A 79 -4.74 -19.46 -0.01
CA PHE A 79 -6.12 -19.92 0.07
C PHE A 79 -6.72 -19.77 1.47
N ASP A 80 -5.92 -19.95 2.52
CA ASP A 80 -6.37 -19.80 3.90
C ASP A 80 -6.78 -18.35 4.22
N ALA A 81 -6.04 -17.38 3.68
CA ALA A 81 -6.37 -15.97 3.76
C ALA A 81 -7.69 -15.68 3.04
N LEU A 82 -7.88 -16.19 1.82
CA LEU A 82 -9.09 -16.01 1.03
C LEU A 82 -10.32 -16.67 1.65
N ASN A 83 -10.16 -17.81 2.32
CA ASN A 83 -11.23 -18.52 3.02
C ASN A 83 -11.58 -17.90 4.38
N THR A 84 -10.97 -16.78 4.76
CA THR A 84 -11.28 -16.09 6.02
C THR A 84 -12.58 -15.31 5.91
N GLN A 85 -13.44 -15.42 6.94
CA GLN A 85 -14.74 -14.75 6.95
C GLN A 85 -14.57 -13.24 6.73
N GLY A 86 -15.22 -12.73 5.67
CA GLY A 86 -15.18 -11.32 5.28
C GLY A 86 -14.29 -11.04 4.06
N ALA A 87 -13.39 -11.96 3.69
CA ALA A 87 -12.67 -11.93 2.43
C ALA A 87 -13.62 -12.24 1.26
N VAL A 88 -13.38 -11.60 0.12
CA VAL A 88 -14.14 -11.79 -1.12
C VAL A 88 -13.23 -12.30 -2.23
N ASN A 89 -12.18 -11.55 -2.55
CA ASN A 89 -11.20 -11.97 -3.55
C ASN A 89 -9.89 -11.21 -3.40
N PHE A 90 -8.79 -11.75 -3.93
CA PHE A 90 -7.57 -10.98 -4.14
C PHE A 90 -7.76 -9.98 -5.29
N VAL A 91 -7.19 -8.78 -5.11
CA VAL A 91 -7.11 -7.81 -6.19
C VAL A 91 -6.17 -8.34 -7.26
N SER A 92 -6.71 -8.54 -8.46
CA SER A 92 -6.03 -9.22 -9.57
C SER A 92 -6.08 -8.39 -10.84
N PHE A 93 -5.07 -8.58 -11.69
CA PHE A 93 -5.02 -8.05 -13.05
C PHE A 93 -4.71 -9.20 -14.00
N GLY A 94 -5.48 -9.34 -15.08
CA GLY A 94 -5.33 -10.47 -16.00
C GLY A 94 -5.52 -11.85 -15.33
N GLY A 95 -6.34 -11.93 -14.27
CA GLY A 95 -6.59 -13.16 -13.53
C GLY A 95 -5.51 -13.55 -12.50
N GLN A 96 -4.44 -12.76 -12.36
CA GLN A 96 -3.38 -13.02 -11.40
C GLN A 96 -3.41 -11.99 -10.26
N ALA A 97 -3.33 -12.46 -9.02
CA ALA A 97 -3.23 -11.60 -7.85
C ALA A 97 -1.94 -10.78 -7.89
N GLN A 98 -2.05 -9.47 -7.70
CA GLN A 98 -0.92 -8.57 -7.86
C GLN A 98 -0.19 -8.36 -6.54
N ALA A 99 1.10 -8.71 -6.54
CA ALA A 99 1.98 -8.47 -5.41
C ALA A 99 2.28 -6.96 -5.26
N ILE A 100 2.32 -6.50 -4.02
CA ILE A 100 2.73 -5.15 -3.65
C ILE A 100 4.15 -5.21 -3.08
N PRO A 101 5.07 -4.34 -3.53
CA PRO A 101 6.40 -4.25 -2.93
C PRO A 101 6.34 -3.82 -1.46
N ASP A 102 7.18 -4.42 -0.59
CA ASP A 102 7.28 -4.03 0.83
C ASP A 102 7.50 -2.52 1.03
N VAL A 103 8.29 -1.89 0.14
CA VAL A 103 8.54 -0.44 0.17
C VAL A 103 7.24 0.35 0.07
N GLN A 104 6.27 -0.09 -0.73
CA GLN A 104 4.97 0.60 -0.83
C GLN A 104 4.17 0.47 0.46
N ILE A 105 4.12 -0.73 1.08
CA ILE A 105 3.44 -0.95 2.36
C ILE A 105 4.07 -0.12 3.47
N ASN A 106 5.40 -0.09 3.52
CA ASN A 106 6.15 0.70 4.50
C ASN A 106 5.92 2.20 4.29
N ASN A 107 5.88 2.67 3.05
CA ASN A 107 5.56 4.06 2.76
C ASN A 107 4.12 4.41 3.19
N ILE A 108 3.14 3.51 2.98
CA ILE A 108 1.77 3.70 3.50
C ILE A 108 1.78 3.79 5.03
N ARG A 109 2.51 2.89 5.73
CA ARG A 109 2.65 2.97 7.21
C ARG A 109 3.18 4.32 7.66
N LYS A 110 4.29 4.79 7.08
CA LYS A 110 4.85 6.11 7.40
C LYS A 110 3.84 7.24 7.16
N PHE A 111 3.12 7.17 6.05
CA PHE A 111 2.03 8.10 5.74
C PHE A 111 0.84 8.03 6.67
N VAL A 112 0.64 6.97 7.44
CA VAL A 112 -0.53 6.88 8.33
C VAL A 112 -0.13 7.14 9.78
N GLU A 113 1.08 6.72 10.15
CA GLU A 113 1.54 6.70 11.54
C GLU A 113 2.38 7.93 11.91
N GLN A 114 3.14 8.49 10.96
CA GLN A 114 4.14 9.52 11.29
C GLN A 114 3.67 10.94 11.00
N THR A 115 2.55 11.12 10.31
CA THR A 115 2.09 12.43 9.88
C THR A 115 1.02 12.99 10.82
N GLU A 116 1.39 14.08 11.48
CA GLU A 116 0.44 15.00 12.14
C GLU A 116 -0.39 15.79 11.12
N GLN A 117 0.01 15.77 9.84
CA GLN A 117 -0.65 16.47 8.74
C GLN A 117 -1.71 15.59 8.06
N GLU A 118 -2.65 16.24 7.38
CA GLU A 118 -3.73 15.55 6.67
C GLU A 118 -3.20 14.76 5.47
N VAL A 119 -3.44 13.45 5.49
CA VAL A 119 -3.15 12.56 4.38
C VAL A 119 -4.38 12.44 3.50
N THR A 120 -4.21 12.69 2.21
CA THR A 120 -5.31 12.55 1.26
C THR A 120 -5.17 11.31 0.40
N LEU A 121 -6.20 10.47 0.42
CA LEU A 121 -6.41 9.40 -0.54
C LEU A 121 -7.24 9.91 -1.72
N THR A 122 -6.79 9.65 -2.95
CA THR A 122 -7.55 9.98 -4.15
C THR A 122 -7.48 8.88 -5.20
N TYR A 123 -8.60 8.69 -5.91
CA TYR A 123 -8.70 7.81 -7.07
C TYR A 123 -8.64 8.61 -8.39
N LYS A 124 -8.48 9.94 -8.30
CA LYS A 124 -8.34 10.80 -9.48
C LYS A 124 -6.98 10.56 -10.12
N ARG A 125 -6.95 10.64 -11.45
CA ARG A 125 -5.69 10.55 -12.21
C ARG A 125 -4.86 11.81 -11.97
N ILE A 126 -3.74 11.65 -11.27
CA ILE A 126 -2.74 12.72 -11.10
C ILE A 126 -1.63 12.54 -12.14
N LYS A 127 -1.24 13.64 -12.79
CA LYS A 127 -0.10 13.68 -13.73
C LYS A 127 1.17 13.15 -13.05
N LYS A 128 2.08 12.59 -13.85
CA LYS A 128 3.37 12.11 -13.34
C LYS A 128 4.17 13.29 -12.77
N GLY A 129 4.69 13.09 -11.56
CA GLY A 129 5.58 14.02 -10.89
C GLY A 129 7.05 13.63 -11.06
N VAL A 130 7.90 14.25 -10.26
CA VAL A 130 9.35 13.99 -10.24
C VAL A 130 9.66 13.01 -9.12
N LYS A 131 10.43 11.94 -9.38
CA LYS A 131 10.79 10.98 -8.33
C LYS A 131 11.67 11.65 -7.28
N ALA A 132 11.31 11.49 -6.01
CA ALA A 132 12.05 12.04 -4.90
C ALA A 132 11.95 11.18 -3.65
N GLU A 133 12.81 11.50 -2.68
CA GLU A 133 12.82 10.97 -1.34
C GLU A 133 12.73 12.10 -0.33
N VAL A 134 11.96 11.91 0.73
CA VAL A 134 11.93 12.83 1.87
C VAL A 134 13.13 12.52 2.77
N ILE A 135 14.03 13.48 2.97
CA ILE A 135 15.31 13.30 3.67
C ILE A 135 15.27 13.74 5.14
N TYR A 136 14.28 14.53 5.55
CA TYR A 136 14.04 14.93 6.94
C TYR A 136 12.55 15.28 7.17
N GLY A 137 12.17 15.56 8.42
CA GLY A 137 10.77 15.73 8.82
C GLY A 137 10.09 14.40 9.14
N SER A 138 8.77 14.45 9.34
CA SER A 138 7.94 13.31 9.77
C SER A 138 7.91 12.17 8.75
N LEU A 139 8.04 12.48 7.46
CA LEU A 139 7.98 11.50 6.37
C LEU A 139 9.37 11.01 5.94
N LYS A 140 10.42 11.18 6.76
CA LYS A 140 11.78 10.80 6.39
C LYS A 140 11.90 9.35 5.86
N GLY A 141 12.60 9.20 4.74
CA GLY A 141 12.83 7.96 4.01
C GLY A 141 11.60 7.46 3.24
N VAL A 142 10.56 8.27 3.06
CA VAL A 142 9.49 8.00 2.10
C VAL A 142 10.00 8.28 0.70
N GLN A 143 9.75 7.37 -0.24
CA GLN A 143 10.02 7.57 -1.66
C GLN A 143 8.72 7.68 -2.45
N GLY A 144 8.64 8.64 -3.37
CA GLY A 144 7.44 8.92 -4.14
C GLY A 144 7.67 9.91 -5.28
N GLU A 145 6.57 10.45 -5.80
CA GLU A 145 6.58 11.52 -6.81
C GLU A 145 6.23 12.86 -6.15
N VAL A 146 7.04 13.87 -6.40
CA VAL A 146 6.74 15.25 -6.00
C VAL A 146 5.88 15.89 -7.05
N ILE A 147 4.78 16.47 -6.59
CA ILE A 147 3.82 17.20 -7.41
C ILE A 147 3.41 18.49 -6.69
N GLN A 148 2.90 19.44 -7.47
CA GLN A 148 2.30 20.64 -6.93
C GLN A 148 0.77 20.54 -7.08
N ILE A 149 0.04 20.64 -5.97
CA ILE A 149 -1.42 20.71 -5.96
C ILE A 149 -1.82 21.96 -5.17
N PHE A 150 -2.59 22.86 -5.78
CA PHE A 150 -3.03 24.12 -5.18
C PHE A 150 -1.86 24.96 -4.61
N GLY A 151 -0.74 25.01 -5.34
CA GLY A 151 0.44 25.78 -4.94
C GLY A 151 1.34 25.09 -3.89
N GLN A 152 0.88 24.02 -3.24
CA GLN A 152 1.64 23.29 -2.22
C GLN A 152 2.39 22.10 -2.83
N SER A 153 3.63 21.92 -2.38
CA SER A 153 4.44 20.73 -2.69
C SER A 153 3.93 19.53 -1.90
N ARG A 154 3.75 18.42 -2.60
CA ARG A 154 3.22 17.17 -2.03
C ARG A 154 4.03 15.99 -2.50
N ILE A 155 4.31 15.08 -1.57
CA ILE A 155 4.89 13.77 -1.88
C ILE A 155 3.75 12.79 -2.11
N LEU A 156 3.76 12.10 -3.24
CA LEU A 156 2.72 11.21 -3.70
C LEU A 156 3.24 9.78 -3.85
N ILE A 157 2.49 8.82 -3.32
CA ILE A 157 2.68 7.39 -3.55
C ILE A 157 1.56 6.91 -4.46
N ARG A 158 1.91 6.15 -5.51
CA ARG A 158 0.96 5.46 -6.37
C ARG A 158 0.83 4.02 -5.91
N ILE A 159 -0.40 3.55 -5.74
CA ILE A 159 -0.70 2.16 -5.42
C ILE A 159 -1.44 1.57 -6.62
N GLU A 160 -0.67 0.99 -7.54
CA GLU A 160 -1.17 0.54 -8.84
C GLU A 160 -2.25 -0.53 -8.70
N THR A 161 -2.07 -1.46 -7.76
CA THR A 161 -3.02 -2.55 -7.47
C THR A 161 -4.42 -2.02 -7.16
N MET A 162 -4.53 -0.87 -6.48
CA MET A 162 -5.81 -0.25 -6.11
C MET A 162 -6.20 0.92 -7.00
N LYS A 163 -5.39 1.24 -8.03
CA LYS A 163 -5.57 2.39 -8.93
C LYS A 163 -5.80 3.71 -8.18
N CYS A 164 -5.08 3.89 -7.06
CA CYS A 164 -5.23 5.07 -6.21
C CYS A 164 -3.87 5.72 -5.91
N CYS A 165 -3.94 6.94 -5.41
CA CYS A 165 -2.79 7.72 -4.98
C CYS A 165 -3.00 8.19 -3.54
N LEU A 166 -1.93 8.15 -2.76
CA LEU A 166 -1.86 8.72 -1.42
C LEU A 166 -0.88 9.88 -1.46
N TYR A 167 -1.26 11.06 -0.96
CA TYR A 167 -0.35 12.20 -0.88
C TYR A 167 -0.47 12.94 0.45
N ALA A 168 0.63 13.58 0.83
CA ALA A 168 0.75 14.43 2.00
C ALA A 168 1.56 15.68 1.64
N ASN A 169 1.35 16.76 2.38
CA ASN A 169 2.13 17.98 2.22
C ASN A 169 3.57 17.76 2.71
N VAL A 170 4.50 18.42 2.04
CA VAL A 170 5.94 18.39 2.38
C VAL A 170 6.54 19.74 2.05
N SER A 171 7.52 20.18 2.85
CA SER A 171 8.33 21.35 2.49
C SER A 171 9.26 21.00 1.34
N ASN A 172 9.58 21.96 0.48
CA ASN A 172 10.59 21.76 -0.58
C ASN A 172 11.95 21.40 0.00
N ASP A 173 12.28 21.93 1.18
CA ASP A 173 13.57 21.70 1.80
C ASP A 173 13.70 20.22 2.23
N GLU A 174 12.58 19.58 2.63
CA GLU A 174 12.53 18.18 3.12
C GLU A 174 12.85 17.14 2.04
N ILE A 175 13.01 17.54 0.77
CA ILE A 175 12.94 16.64 -0.38
C ILE A 175 14.26 16.60 -1.13
N LYS A 176 14.68 15.39 -1.50
CA LYS A 176 15.78 15.14 -2.44
C LYS A 176 15.25 14.50 -3.71
N ILE A 177 15.44 15.16 -4.85
CA ILE A 177 15.09 14.60 -6.17
C ILE A 177 16.01 13.42 -6.50
N LEU A 178 15.41 12.27 -6.82
CA LEU A 178 16.13 11.03 -7.16
C LEU A 178 16.35 10.88 -8.68
N GLN A 179 15.45 11.43 -9.49
CA GLN A 179 15.59 11.47 -10.95
C GLN A 179 15.05 12.81 -11.46
N GLY A 180 15.91 13.64 -12.05
CA GLY A 180 15.50 14.88 -12.71
C GLY A 180 14.64 14.60 -13.95
N PRO A 181 13.90 15.60 -14.46
CA PRO A 181 13.01 15.47 -15.62
C PRO A 181 13.71 15.10 -16.95
N GLU A 182 15.03 14.92 -17.00
CA GLU A 182 15.81 14.68 -18.21
C GLU A 182 15.76 13.22 -18.74
N SER A 183 15.31 12.25 -17.93
CA SER A 183 15.26 10.83 -18.34
C SER A 183 14.04 10.45 -19.18
N LEU A 184 13.08 11.37 -19.39
CA LEU A 184 11.87 11.13 -20.21
C LEU A 184 12.03 11.47 -21.70
N LYS A 185 13.14 12.10 -22.12
CA LYS A 185 13.37 12.49 -23.53
C LYS A 185 14.10 11.43 -24.38
N LYS A 186 14.67 10.36 -23.80
CA LYS A 186 15.47 9.39 -24.58
C LYS A 186 14.71 8.21 -25.19
N ASN A 187 13.42 8.00 -24.88
CA ASN A 187 12.66 6.84 -25.39
C ASN A 187 11.60 7.20 -26.44
N LYS A 188 11.91 8.13 -27.35
CA LYS A 188 11.08 8.41 -28.53
C LYS A 188 11.93 8.69 -29.77
N LEU A 189 12.73 7.70 -30.15
CA LEU A 189 13.36 7.58 -31.47
C LEU A 189 13.64 6.10 -31.72
N ILE A 190 12.62 5.38 -32.21
CA ILE A 190 12.73 4.33 -33.24
C ILE A 190 11.43 4.43 -34.05
#